data_AF-A0A954D465-F1
#
_entry.id   AF-A0A954D465-F1
#
_cell.length_a   1.000
_cell.length_b   1.000
_cell.length_c   1.000
_cell.angle_alpha   90.00
_cell.angle_beta   90.00
_cell.angle_gamma   90.00
#
_symmetry.space_group_name_H-M   'P 1'
#
loop_
_entity.id
_entity.type
_entity.pdbx_description
1 polymer ?
#
loop_
_entity_poly.entity_id
_entity_poly.type
_entity_poly.pdbx_seq_one_letter_code
_entity_poly.pdbx_strand_id
1 'polypeptide(L)'
;MSVDPHRTERDDSSGLNSDASAAIDRRRFVRRAGTAAMLPWLPKVLGSCTATRADSTAAAAVPPQGLGNDYLVHGLTGMARACQKPGWFQAHWGAAVLAAHYLCRDNPLDARLVRAVRTQADALIDKQAFYFRPLEGGAPDPQLTARVAAALEQPIAGLRSHGHAATFAALALRALRDAPSMATPQVVDGLCAISQRIGRNRPLLDHAFNRQHPLEDYGDERSLAEALFACTLRYEGIRYPGFAANAARRPNFTHQSTYTDALIQLHRMGYHDLARRGHAAHRIYVNTAPAKDLPRGRPMHPRARFDVVMSADFWELESNIRAWSADFSDKERMGDWLVGHVFKGLYALARLRRLVHDPETVRRVDQIVLERYVDPTVAGG
;
A
#
# COMPACT_ATOMS: atom_id res chain seq x y z
N MET A 1 34.44 -50.78 38.39
CA MET A 1 33.12 -51.07 38.98
C MET A 1 32.30 -49.79 39.01
N SER A 2 31.01 -49.97 38.79
CA SER A 2 29.95 -48.99 38.56
C SER A 2 29.45 -48.34 39.86
N VAL A 3 29.16 -47.04 39.78
CA VAL A 3 28.06 -46.25 40.41
C VAL A 3 27.95 -46.13 41.95
N ASP A 4 28.10 -44.87 42.41
CA ASP A 4 27.20 -44.00 43.24
C ASP A 4 26.34 -44.66 44.35
N PRO A 5 26.20 -44.08 45.57
CA PRO A 5 25.21 -42.99 45.76
C PRO A 5 25.41 -42.02 46.97
N HIS A 6 24.91 -40.78 46.80
CA HIS A 6 24.45 -39.83 47.83
C HIS A 6 25.47 -39.22 48.83
N ARG A 7 25.59 -37.88 48.84
CA ARG A 7 24.86 -36.97 49.79
C ARG A 7 25.53 -35.59 49.93
N THR A 8 24.76 -34.57 49.53
CA THR A 8 24.63 -33.17 50.04
C THR A 8 25.83 -32.29 50.36
N GLU A 9 25.88 -31.11 49.75
CA GLU A 9 25.84 -29.76 50.39
C GLU A 9 25.75 -28.70 49.27
N ARG A 10 24.60 -28.03 49.13
CA ARG A 10 24.38 -26.60 49.42
C ARG A 10 25.41 -25.67 48.79
N ASP A 11 24.98 -24.94 47.76
CA ASP A 11 25.44 -23.57 47.56
C ASP A 11 24.28 -22.67 47.17
N ASP A 12 24.22 -21.53 47.86
CA ASP A 12 23.22 -20.49 47.78
C ASP A 12 23.61 -19.51 46.68
N SER A 13 22.80 -19.38 45.63
CA SER A 13 22.74 -18.13 44.87
C SER A 13 21.34 -17.92 44.30
N SER A 14 20.53 -17.26 45.12
CA SER A 14 19.22 -16.74 44.77
C SER A 14 19.29 -15.70 43.65
N GLY A 15 18.67 -16.02 42.51
CA GLY A 15 17.74 -15.18 41.77
C GLY A 15 18.15 -13.76 41.38
N LEU A 16 18.62 -13.59 40.14
CA LEU A 16 18.59 -12.31 39.44
C LEU A 16 17.68 -12.38 38.21
N ASN A 17 16.56 -11.66 38.33
CA ASN A 17 15.81 -10.93 37.32
C ASN A 17 15.41 -11.62 36.01
N SER A 18 14.19 -12.15 36.06
CA SER A 18 13.26 -12.26 34.93
C SER A 18 12.88 -10.89 34.35
N ASP A 19 12.85 -10.84 33.03
CA ASP A 19 11.88 -10.14 32.18
C ASP A 19 11.60 -8.65 32.39
N ALA A 20 12.22 -7.84 31.53
CA ALA A 20 11.70 -6.55 31.10
C ALA A 20 11.79 -6.41 29.57
N SER A 21 10.94 -7.16 28.86
CA SER A 21 10.57 -6.82 27.48
C SER A 21 9.74 -5.52 27.53
N ALA A 22 10.39 -4.39 27.29
CA ALA A 22 9.74 -3.10 27.16
C ALA A 22 8.77 -3.09 25.97
N ALA A 23 7.50 -3.40 26.26
CA ALA A 23 6.39 -3.17 25.36
C ALA A 23 6.29 -1.66 25.07
N ILE A 24 6.42 -1.29 23.80
CA ILE A 24 6.18 0.08 23.34
C ILE A 24 4.68 0.38 23.53
N ASP A 25 4.35 1.11 24.59
CA ASP A 25 3.00 1.60 24.86
C ASP A 25 2.62 2.72 23.85
N ARG A 26 1.81 2.34 22.86
CA ARG A 26 1.27 3.24 21.81
C ARG A 26 0.08 4.08 22.29
N ARG A 27 -0.24 4.17 23.59
CA ARG A 27 -1.45 4.85 24.10
C ARG A 27 -1.32 6.36 24.38
N ARG A 28 -0.18 7.02 24.10
CA ARG A 28 0.02 8.45 24.42
C ARG A 28 -0.15 9.44 23.26
N PHE A 29 -1.13 9.25 22.37
CA PHE A 29 -1.36 10.23 21.30
C PHE A 29 -2.83 10.50 20.96
N VAL A 30 -3.71 10.67 21.95
CA VAL A 30 -4.98 11.42 21.76
C VAL A 30 -5.39 12.04 23.10
N ARG A 31 -5.20 13.35 23.28
CA ARG A 31 -6.04 14.23 24.12
C ARG A 31 -5.57 15.68 23.98
N ARG A 32 -6.38 16.50 23.28
CA ARG A 32 -6.75 17.90 23.59
C ARG A 32 -7.13 18.64 22.31
N ALA A 33 -8.43 18.84 22.12
CA ALA A 33 -9.02 20.09 21.63
C ALA A 33 -10.54 19.96 21.76
N GLY A 34 -11.08 20.48 22.87
CA GLY A 34 -12.50 20.68 23.06
C GLY A 34 -12.85 22.16 22.83
N THR A 35 -13.88 22.36 22.03
CA THR A 35 -14.98 23.34 22.18
C THR A 35 -14.69 24.84 22.30
N ALA A 36 -15.17 25.61 21.31
CA ALA A 36 -15.97 26.84 21.55
C ALA A 36 -16.75 27.33 20.29
N ALA A 37 -18.07 27.40 20.45
CA ALA A 37 -19.00 28.48 20.03
C ALA A 37 -19.40 28.62 18.53
N MET A 38 -20.64 28.30 18.10
CA MET A 38 -21.99 28.93 18.27
C MET A 38 -22.28 30.21 17.43
N LEU A 39 -23.24 30.02 16.47
CA LEU A 39 -24.33 30.91 15.98
C LEU A 39 -24.00 32.06 14.98
N PRO A 40 -24.99 32.69 14.27
CA PRO A 40 -25.90 32.16 13.23
C PRO A 40 -26.18 33.15 12.03
N TRP A 41 -26.98 32.70 11.03
CA TRP A 41 -27.92 33.50 10.16
C TRP A 41 -27.34 34.55 9.15
N LEU A 42 -27.57 34.58 7.83
CA LEU A 42 -28.75 34.81 6.94
C LEU A 42 -28.23 35.03 5.47
N PRO A 43 -29.03 35.36 4.42
CA PRO A 43 -30.29 34.79 3.89
C PRO A 43 -30.15 34.29 2.43
N LYS A 44 -31.18 33.56 2.00
CA LYS A 44 -31.42 33.11 0.62
C LYS A 44 -31.83 34.28 -0.29
N VAL A 45 -31.15 34.45 -1.42
CA VAL A 45 -31.62 35.24 -2.57
C VAL A 45 -32.04 34.28 -3.67
N LEU A 46 -33.35 34.22 -3.94
CA LEU A 46 -33.93 33.51 -5.07
C LEU A 46 -33.95 34.44 -6.27
N GLY A 47 -32.99 34.27 -7.18
CA GLY A 47 -32.99 34.87 -8.51
C GLY A 47 -33.39 33.83 -9.55
N SER A 48 -34.63 33.90 -10.02
CA SER A 48 -35.15 33.12 -11.15
C SER A 48 -34.52 33.61 -12.45
N CYS A 49 -33.62 32.83 -13.04
CA CYS A 49 -33.17 33.01 -14.42
C CYS A 49 -33.76 31.91 -15.30
N THR A 50 -34.72 32.28 -16.15
CA THR A 50 -35.21 31.47 -17.27
C THR A 50 -34.15 31.47 -18.37
N ALA A 51 -33.37 30.39 -18.47
CA ALA A 51 -32.49 30.14 -19.60
C ALA A 51 -33.16 29.16 -20.58
N THR A 52 -33.29 29.60 -21.81
CA THR A 52 -33.80 28.88 -22.97
C THR A 52 -32.94 27.64 -23.25
N ARG A 53 -33.62 26.49 -23.37
CA ARG A 53 -33.02 25.19 -23.68
C ARG A 53 -32.77 25.12 -25.19
N ALA A 54 -31.53 25.36 -25.60
CA ALA A 54 -31.08 25.01 -26.94
C ALA A 54 -30.71 23.52 -26.95
N ASP A 55 -31.57 22.69 -27.55
CA ASP A 55 -31.27 21.30 -27.87
C ASP A 55 -30.12 21.25 -28.88
N SER A 56 -28.91 21.17 -28.34
CA SER A 56 -27.73 20.74 -29.07
C SER A 56 -27.55 19.27 -28.73
N THR A 57 -27.97 18.42 -29.66
CA THR A 57 -27.63 16.99 -29.69
C THR A 57 -26.14 16.85 -29.96
N ALA A 58 -25.33 17.19 -28.96
CA ALA A 58 -23.94 16.81 -28.90
C ALA A 58 -23.92 15.28 -28.84
N ALA A 59 -23.45 14.65 -29.91
CA ALA A 59 -23.06 13.25 -29.90
C ALA A 59 -22.24 13.02 -28.63
N ALA A 60 -22.75 12.21 -27.71
CA ALA A 60 -22.15 11.99 -26.41
C ALA A 60 -20.71 11.55 -26.63
N ALA A 61 -19.76 12.46 -26.41
CA ALA A 61 -18.35 12.18 -26.51
C ALA A 61 -18.10 10.96 -25.62
N VAL A 62 -17.55 9.89 -26.21
CA VAL A 62 -17.17 8.70 -25.46
C VAL A 62 -16.29 9.21 -24.31
N PRO A 63 -16.75 9.08 -23.05
CA PRO A 63 -16.01 9.65 -21.94
C PRO A 63 -14.60 9.06 -21.94
N PRO A 64 -13.58 9.86 -21.60
CA PRO A 64 -12.20 9.40 -21.61
C PRO A 64 -12.09 8.08 -20.85
N GLN A 65 -11.42 7.10 -21.47
CA GLN A 65 -11.17 5.79 -20.88
C GLN A 65 -10.21 5.96 -19.69
N GLY A 66 -10.75 6.21 -18.49
CA GLY A 66 -9.99 6.26 -17.24
C GLY A 66 -10.30 7.45 -16.34
N LEU A 67 -9.43 7.64 -15.34
CA LEU A 67 -9.43 8.82 -14.48
C LEU A 67 -8.63 9.96 -15.15
N GLY A 68 -8.99 11.21 -14.89
CA GLY A 68 -8.30 12.36 -15.47
C GLY A 68 -6.89 12.57 -14.90
N ASN A 69 -6.15 13.49 -15.53
CA ASN A 69 -4.80 13.86 -15.09
C ASN A 69 -4.79 14.65 -13.77
N ASP A 70 -5.92 15.19 -13.35
CA ASP A 70 -6.13 15.78 -12.03
C ASP A 70 -5.82 14.78 -10.89
N TYR A 71 -6.04 13.48 -11.10
CA TYR A 71 -5.64 12.45 -10.13
C TYR A 71 -4.11 12.29 -10.00
N LEU A 72 -3.33 12.59 -11.06
CA LEU A 72 -1.87 12.65 -10.95
C LEU A 72 -1.45 13.82 -10.05
N VAL A 73 -2.10 14.98 -10.23
CA VAL A 73 -1.88 16.18 -9.41
C VAL A 73 -2.23 15.90 -7.95
N HIS A 74 -3.42 15.35 -7.68
CA HIS A 74 -3.85 14.99 -6.33
C HIS A 74 -2.93 13.95 -5.70
N GLY A 75 -2.56 12.90 -6.44
CA GLY A 75 -1.69 11.85 -5.94
C GLY A 75 -0.29 12.35 -5.54
N LEU A 76 0.36 13.13 -6.41
CA LEU A 76 1.66 13.75 -6.12
C LEU A 76 1.58 14.74 -4.95
N THR A 77 0.54 15.59 -4.94
CA THR A 77 0.29 16.57 -3.88
C THR A 77 0.07 15.90 -2.53
N GLY A 78 -0.76 14.86 -2.49
CA GLY A 78 -1.07 14.09 -1.28
C GLY A 78 0.16 13.40 -0.68
N MET A 79 1.00 12.79 -1.53
CA MET A 79 2.25 12.18 -1.08
C MET A 79 3.25 13.22 -0.58
N ALA A 80 3.45 14.31 -1.32
CA ALA A 80 4.40 15.36 -0.95
C ALA A 80 3.99 16.05 0.36
N ARG A 81 2.72 16.46 0.49
CA ARG A 81 2.22 17.14 1.70
C ARG A 81 2.27 16.25 2.94
N ALA A 82 2.25 14.92 2.81
CA ALA A 82 2.38 14.02 3.96
C ALA A 82 3.63 14.30 4.81
N CYS A 83 4.69 14.90 4.24
CA CYS A 83 5.90 15.27 4.99
C CYS A 83 5.64 16.30 6.09
N GLN A 84 4.57 17.10 5.99
CA GLN A 84 4.17 18.15 6.94
C GLN A 84 3.55 17.60 8.24
N LYS A 85 3.21 16.30 8.27
CA LYS A 85 2.78 15.62 9.51
C LYS A 85 3.89 14.71 10.02
N PRO A 86 3.95 14.41 11.32
CA PRO A 86 4.87 13.39 11.84
C PRO A 86 4.59 12.03 11.22
N GLY A 87 5.67 11.28 10.89
CA GLY A 87 5.56 9.96 10.27
C GLY A 87 5.51 10.01 8.74
N TRP A 88 5.49 8.84 8.10
CA TRP A 88 5.48 8.70 6.64
C TRP A 88 4.16 8.09 6.13
N PHE A 89 3.35 7.58 7.06
CA PHE A 89 2.19 6.74 6.78
C PHE A 89 1.12 7.44 5.94
N GLN A 90 0.99 8.75 6.10
CA GLN A 90 0.00 9.57 5.39
C GLN A 90 0.28 9.65 3.89
N ALA A 91 1.50 9.34 3.43
CA ALA A 91 1.81 9.26 2.01
C ALA A 91 1.03 8.13 1.29
N HIS A 92 0.44 7.20 2.04
CA HIS A 92 -0.46 6.20 1.47
C HIS A 92 -1.64 6.80 0.71
N TRP A 93 -2.16 7.95 1.15
CA TRP A 93 -3.32 8.57 0.52
C TRP A 93 -3.01 9.05 -0.89
N GLY A 94 -1.91 9.76 -1.07
CA GLY A 94 -1.47 10.16 -2.41
C GLY A 94 -1.09 8.95 -3.29
N ALA A 95 -0.40 7.96 -2.72
CA ALA A 95 -0.03 6.75 -3.45
C ALA A 95 -1.26 5.92 -3.90
N ALA A 96 -2.31 5.89 -3.08
CA ALA A 96 -3.59 5.26 -3.40
C ALA A 96 -4.27 5.93 -4.59
N VAL A 97 -4.30 7.27 -4.61
CA VAL A 97 -4.87 8.05 -5.72
C VAL A 97 -4.09 7.82 -7.03
N LEU A 98 -2.75 7.80 -6.97
CA LEU A 98 -1.93 7.46 -8.15
C LEU A 98 -2.20 6.03 -8.65
N ALA A 99 -2.31 5.07 -7.73
CA ALA A 99 -2.61 3.69 -8.09
C ALA A 99 -4.01 3.54 -8.69
N ALA A 100 -5.02 4.28 -8.21
CA ALA A 100 -6.35 4.31 -8.81
C ALA A 100 -6.30 4.85 -10.26
N HIS A 101 -5.59 5.95 -10.48
CA HIS A 101 -5.40 6.50 -11.82
C HIS A 101 -4.75 5.47 -12.77
N TYR A 102 -3.65 4.84 -12.35
CA TYR A 102 -2.99 3.84 -13.18
C TYR A 102 -3.73 2.51 -13.29
N LEU A 103 -4.54 2.13 -12.31
CA LEU A 103 -5.45 0.99 -12.40
C LEU A 103 -6.43 1.20 -13.56
N CYS A 104 -7.08 2.37 -13.62
CA CYS A 104 -8.02 2.70 -14.68
C CYS A 104 -7.35 2.95 -16.03
N ARG A 105 -6.14 3.51 -16.06
CA ARG A 105 -5.42 3.81 -17.31
C ARG A 105 -4.79 2.58 -17.96
N ASP A 106 -4.15 1.70 -17.17
CA ASP A 106 -3.30 0.62 -17.69
C ASP A 106 -4.06 -0.71 -17.88
N ASN A 107 -5.37 -0.72 -17.60
CA ASN A 107 -6.23 -1.90 -17.71
C ASN A 107 -7.47 -1.58 -18.52
N PRO A 108 -7.92 -2.50 -19.40
CA PRO A 108 -9.17 -2.34 -20.14
C PRO A 108 -10.35 -2.54 -19.18
N LEU A 109 -10.82 -1.45 -18.56
CA LEU A 109 -11.95 -1.46 -17.64
C LEU A 109 -13.18 -0.86 -18.34
N ASP A 110 -14.36 -1.42 -18.05
CA ASP A 110 -15.60 -0.82 -18.53
C ASP A 110 -15.90 0.51 -17.83
N ALA A 111 -16.72 1.34 -18.47
CA ALA A 111 -17.03 2.68 -17.97
C ALA A 111 -17.74 2.69 -16.61
N ARG A 112 -18.50 1.65 -16.26
CA ARG A 112 -19.17 1.55 -14.95
C ARG A 112 -18.12 1.31 -13.85
N LEU A 113 -17.18 0.39 -14.08
CA LEU A 113 -16.09 0.13 -13.16
C LEU A 113 -15.20 1.37 -12.97
N VAL A 114 -14.84 2.08 -14.04
CA VAL A 114 -14.05 3.33 -13.94
C VAL A 114 -14.78 4.36 -13.08
N ARG A 115 -16.10 4.52 -13.24
CA ARG A 115 -16.90 5.43 -12.39
C ARG A 115 -16.92 4.96 -10.93
N ALA A 116 -17.07 3.67 -10.67
CA ALA A 116 -17.07 3.15 -9.31
C ALA A 116 -15.72 3.37 -8.60
N VAL A 117 -14.61 3.13 -9.30
CA VAL A 117 -13.25 3.44 -8.80
C VAL A 117 -13.09 4.95 -8.55
N ARG A 118 -13.58 5.79 -9.47
CA ARG A 118 -13.58 7.24 -9.33
C ARG A 118 -14.28 7.69 -8.04
N THR A 119 -15.51 7.21 -7.82
CA THR A 119 -16.29 7.55 -6.62
C THR A 119 -15.54 7.22 -5.33
N GLN A 120 -14.84 6.08 -5.29
CA GLN A 120 -14.04 5.73 -4.11
C GLN A 120 -12.77 6.58 -3.97
N ALA A 121 -12.13 6.95 -5.07
CA ALA A 121 -10.97 7.85 -5.05
C ALA A 121 -11.36 9.27 -4.60
N ASP A 122 -12.49 9.78 -5.07
CA ASP A 122 -13.04 11.10 -4.68
C ASP A 122 -13.39 11.12 -3.20
N ALA A 123 -14.09 10.08 -2.71
CA ALA A 123 -14.40 9.94 -1.29
C ALA A 123 -13.13 9.93 -0.40
N LEU A 124 -12.04 9.29 -0.86
CA LEU A 124 -10.75 9.32 -0.17
C LEU A 124 -10.14 10.72 -0.17
N ILE A 125 -10.17 11.42 -1.32
CA ILE A 125 -9.66 12.79 -1.46
C ILE A 125 -10.41 13.73 -0.52
N ASP A 126 -11.75 13.66 -0.49
CA ASP A 126 -12.61 14.49 0.35
C ASP A 126 -12.36 14.22 1.85
N LYS A 127 -12.35 12.93 2.25
CA LYS A 127 -12.13 12.54 3.64
C LYS A 127 -10.75 12.98 4.15
N GLN A 128 -9.74 12.99 3.28
CA GLN A 128 -8.36 13.33 3.59
C GLN A 128 -7.96 14.71 3.02
N ALA A 129 -8.92 15.63 2.89
CA ALA A 129 -8.78 16.91 2.17
C ALA A 129 -7.54 17.73 2.55
N PHE A 130 -7.07 17.67 3.80
CA PHE A 130 -5.84 18.34 4.21
C PHE A 130 -4.65 18.02 3.29
N TYR A 131 -4.45 16.74 2.94
CA TYR A 131 -3.30 16.31 2.15
C TYR A 131 -3.41 16.72 0.68
N PHE A 132 -4.62 16.87 0.17
CA PHE A 132 -4.90 17.09 -1.26
C PHE A 132 -5.12 18.55 -1.66
N ARG A 133 -5.04 19.50 -0.71
CA ARG A 133 -5.01 20.95 -1.03
C ARG A 133 -3.85 21.25 -1.98
N PRO A 134 -3.91 22.23 -2.88
CA PRO A 134 -2.74 22.61 -3.68
C PRO A 134 -1.53 22.95 -2.80
N LEU A 135 -0.32 22.51 -3.18
CA LEU A 135 0.92 23.01 -2.58
C LEU A 135 1.24 24.37 -3.20
N GLU A 136 1.61 25.36 -2.37
CA GLU A 136 2.16 26.61 -2.89
C GLU A 136 3.48 26.31 -3.60
N GLY A 137 3.57 26.68 -4.88
CA GLY A 137 4.60 26.18 -5.79
C GLY A 137 5.60 27.25 -6.23
N GLY A 138 6.84 26.81 -6.49
CA GLY A 138 7.76 27.48 -7.41
C GLY A 138 7.56 27.02 -8.85
N ALA A 139 8.32 27.58 -9.79
CA ALA A 139 8.26 27.18 -11.20
C ALA A 139 8.59 25.67 -11.35
N PRO A 140 7.86 24.92 -12.20
CA PRO A 140 8.18 23.53 -12.49
C PRO A 140 9.57 23.41 -13.12
N ASP A 141 10.34 22.43 -12.66
CA ASP A 141 11.61 22.01 -13.25
C ASP A 141 11.66 20.47 -13.32
N PRO A 142 11.44 19.88 -14.50
CA PRO A 142 11.47 18.43 -14.70
C PRO A 142 12.78 17.76 -14.25
N GLN A 143 13.91 18.48 -14.24
CA GLN A 143 15.20 17.94 -13.79
C GLN A 143 15.21 17.59 -12.30
N LEU A 144 14.34 18.23 -11.51
CA LEU A 144 14.18 17.91 -10.08
C LEU A 144 13.72 16.47 -9.84
N THR A 145 13.09 15.82 -10.82
CA THR A 145 12.66 14.41 -10.73
C THR A 145 13.81 13.48 -10.35
N ALA A 146 15.04 13.75 -10.83
CA ALA A 146 16.22 12.97 -10.50
C ALA A 146 16.53 12.94 -8.98
N ARG A 147 16.13 13.98 -8.24
CA ARG A 147 16.31 14.04 -6.78
C ARG A 147 15.46 13.01 -6.05
N VAL A 148 14.27 12.69 -6.57
CA VAL A 148 13.39 11.65 -5.98
C VAL A 148 14.05 10.28 -6.10
N ALA A 149 14.67 9.98 -7.24
CA ALA A 149 15.43 8.75 -7.45
C ALA A 149 16.66 8.69 -6.52
N ALA A 150 17.42 9.78 -6.43
CA ALA A 150 18.58 9.87 -5.52
C ALA A 150 18.17 9.68 -4.04
N ALA A 151 17.05 10.26 -3.61
CA ALA A 151 16.54 10.12 -2.25
C ALA A 151 16.12 8.68 -1.88
N LEU A 152 15.92 7.81 -2.88
CA LEU A 152 15.56 6.40 -2.69
C LEU A 152 16.77 5.48 -2.49
N GLU A 153 17.97 5.89 -2.91
CA GLU A 153 19.18 5.05 -2.96
C GLU A 153 19.49 4.32 -1.64
N GLN A 154 19.42 5.04 -0.52
CA GLN A 154 19.66 4.45 0.80
C GLN A 154 18.44 3.67 1.33
N PRO A 155 17.20 4.21 1.30
CA PRO A 155 16.03 3.49 1.81
C PRO A 155 15.78 2.13 1.14
N ILE A 156 16.03 2.00 -0.18
CA ILE A 156 15.72 0.79 -0.96
C ILE A 156 16.65 -0.39 -0.68
N ALA A 157 17.87 -0.15 -0.19
CA ALA A 157 18.89 -1.17 0.00
C ALA A 157 18.59 -2.19 1.13
N GLY A 158 17.52 -1.98 1.90
CA GLY A 158 17.10 -2.89 2.97
C GLY A 158 15.59 -2.88 3.14
N LEU A 159 15.02 -3.96 3.69
CA LEU A 159 13.57 -4.08 3.86
C LEU A 159 13.08 -3.19 5.01
N ARG A 160 12.94 -1.90 4.73
CA ARG A 160 12.40 -0.90 5.68
C ARG A 160 10.93 -0.70 5.42
N SER A 161 10.15 -0.71 6.50
CA SER A 161 8.71 -0.47 6.42
C SER A 161 8.08 -1.23 5.26
N HIS A 162 8.31 -2.53 5.12
CA HIS A 162 7.66 -3.35 4.07
C HIS A 162 7.87 -2.87 2.61
N GLY A 163 8.91 -2.09 2.31
CA GLY A 163 9.20 -1.62 0.95
C GLY A 163 8.53 -0.30 0.55
N HIS A 164 7.89 0.43 1.48
CA HIS A 164 7.14 1.65 1.15
C HIS A 164 7.95 2.73 0.41
N ALA A 165 9.24 2.88 0.71
CA ALA A 165 10.06 3.88 0.02
C ALA A 165 10.10 3.61 -1.49
N ALA A 166 10.35 2.35 -1.88
CA ALA A 166 10.38 1.96 -3.29
C ALA A 166 8.99 2.08 -3.93
N THR A 167 7.93 1.62 -3.26
CA THR A 167 6.56 1.73 -3.77
C THR A 167 6.15 3.17 -4.03
N PHE A 168 6.38 4.08 -3.07
CA PHE A 168 6.03 5.49 -3.25
C PHE A 168 6.89 6.17 -4.29
N ALA A 169 8.20 5.94 -4.28
CA ALA A 169 9.10 6.53 -5.27
C ALA A 169 8.77 6.05 -6.69
N ALA A 170 8.49 4.75 -6.90
CA ALA A 170 8.13 4.22 -8.21
C ALA A 170 6.84 4.88 -8.76
N LEU A 171 5.79 4.99 -7.94
CA LEU A 171 4.56 5.68 -8.30
C LEU A 171 4.80 7.18 -8.57
N ALA A 172 5.57 7.84 -7.71
CA ALA A 172 5.86 9.27 -7.83
C ALA A 172 6.70 9.59 -9.07
N LEU A 173 7.78 8.85 -9.33
CA LEU A 173 8.63 9.02 -10.50
C LEU A 173 7.86 8.83 -11.79
N ARG A 174 6.99 7.82 -11.83
CA ARG A 174 6.10 7.61 -12.98
C ARG A 174 5.12 8.78 -13.16
N ALA A 175 4.52 9.26 -12.08
CA ALA A 175 3.58 10.37 -12.13
C ALA A 175 4.25 11.69 -12.53
N LEU A 176 5.48 11.94 -12.07
CA LEU A 176 6.27 13.11 -12.50
C LEU A 176 6.67 13.03 -13.97
N ARG A 177 6.91 11.82 -14.51
CA ARG A 177 7.13 11.64 -15.95
C ARG A 177 5.86 11.92 -16.76
N ASP A 178 4.71 11.48 -16.27
CA ASP A 178 3.43 11.66 -16.95
C ASP A 178 2.85 13.08 -16.77
N ALA A 179 3.26 13.80 -15.71
CA ALA A 179 2.88 15.18 -15.40
C ALA A 179 4.12 16.02 -15.00
N PRO A 180 5.01 16.36 -15.95
CA PRO A 180 6.26 17.06 -15.66
C PRO A 180 6.07 18.47 -15.07
N SER A 181 4.91 19.10 -15.30
CA SER A 181 4.53 20.35 -14.65
C SER A 181 4.38 20.24 -13.13
N MET A 182 4.26 19.03 -12.58
CA MET A 182 4.21 18.78 -11.14
C MET A 182 5.60 18.63 -10.51
N ALA A 183 6.68 18.66 -11.29
CA ALA A 183 8.05 18.65 -10.77
C ALA A 183 8.44 20.03 -10.21
N THR A 184 7.67 20.55 -9.26
CA THR A 184 7.99 21.77 -8.52
C THR A 184 8.90 21.45 -7.33
N PRO A 185 9.67 22.43 -6.81
CA PRO A 185 10.50 22.23 -5.63
C PRO A 185 9.73 21.62 -4.45
N GLN A 186 8.54 22.13 -4.15
CA GLN A 186 7.74 21.70 -2.99
C GLN A 186 7.22 20.28 -3.12
N VAL A 187 6.83 19.86 -4.32
CA VAL A 187 6.43 18.47 -4.58
C VAL A 187 7.64 17.55 -4.41
N VAL A 188 8.74 17.85 -5.10
CA VAL A 188 9.95 17.01 -5.07
C VAL A 188 10.56 16.93 -3.68
N ASP A 189 10.66 18.04 -2.95
CA ASP A 189 11.18 18.08 -1.59
C ASP A 189 10.32 17.25 -0.63
N GLY A 190 8.99 17.35 -0.76
CA GLY A 190 8.05 16.53 0.03
C GLY A 190 8.24 15.03 -0.22
N LEU A 191 8.38 14.64 -1.48
CA LEU A 191 8.63 13.24 -1.87
C LEU A 191 9.98 12.72 -1.36
N CYS A 192 11.04 13.53 -1.46
CA CYS A 192 12.35 13.22 -0.92
C CYS A 192 12.29 13.05 0.61
N ALA A 193 11.60 13.96 1.30
CA ALA A 193 11.45 13.92 2.75
C ALA A 193 10.70 12.66 3.22
N ILE A 194 9.68 12.20 2.50
CA ILE A 194 8.99 10.93 2.80
C ILE A 194 9.95 9.74 2.66
N SER A 195 10.70 9.66 1.56
CA SER A 195 11.66 8.57 1.33
C SER A 195 12.73 8.52 2.42
N GLN A 196 13.31 9.68 2.76
CA GLN A 196 14.29 9.81 3.84
C GLN A 196 13.72 9.41 5.20
N ARG A 197 12.47 9.79 5.50
CA ARG A 197 11.82 9.43 6.77
C ARG A 197 11.57 7.93 6.88
N ILE A 198 11.24 7.25 5.78
CA ILE A 198 11.17 5.78 5.74
C ILE A 198 12.57 5.16 5.92
N GLY A 199 13.60 5.76 5.32
CA GLY A 199 15.00 5.33 5.43
C GLY A 199 15.55 5.29 6.86
N ARG A 200 15.00 6.14 7.75
CA ARG A 200 15.35 6.17 9.18
C ARG A 200 14.82 4.97 9.98
N ASN A 201 13.85 4.22 9.44
CA ASN A 201 13.34 3.03 10.11
C ASN A 201 14.38 1.91 10.05
N ARG A 202 14.47 1.13 11.13
CA ARG A 202 15.29 -0.07 11.16
C ARG A 202 14.80 -1.06 10.09
N PRO A 203 15.69 -1.68 9.31
CA PRO A 203 15.33 -2.81 8.45
C PRO A 203 14.63 -3.91 9.26
N LEU A 204 13.56 -4.49 8.71
CA LEU A 204 12.75 -5.54 9.35
C LEU A 204 13.55 -6.82 9.61
N LEU A 205 14.51 -7.13 8.74
CA LEU A 205 15.42 -8.25 8.88
C LEU A 205 16.81 -7.75 8.49
N ASP A 206 17.79 -8.09 9.33
CA ASP A 206 19.18 -7.68 9.13
C ASP A 206 19.79 -8.45 7.94
N HIS A 207 20.81 -7.84 7.33
CA HIS A 207 21.65 -8.40 6.26
C HIS A 207 22.21 -9.80 6.57
N ALA A 208 22.18 -10.24 7.84
CA ALA A 208 22.54 -11.59 8.27
C ALA A 208 21.79 -12.70 7.51
N PHE A 209 20.49 -12.57 7.23
CA PHE A 209 19.74 -13.59 6.47
C PHE A 209 20.32 -13.81 5.06
N ASN A 210 20.60 -12.72 4.34
CA ASN A 210 21.16 -12.80 2.99
C ASN A 210 22.64 -13.23 2.99
N ARG A 211 23.39 -12.99 4.08
CA ARG A 211 24.76 -13.52 4.24
C ARG A 211 24.79 -15.02 4.51
N GLN A 212 23.82 -15.53 5.27
CA GLN A 212 23.68 -16.95 5.60
C GLN A 212 22.99 -17.75 4.49
N HIS A 213 22.19 -17.07 3.67
CA HIS A 213 21.50 -17.62 2.51
C HIS A 213 21.73 -16.69 1.32
N PRO A 214 22.88 -16.78 0.62
CA PRO A 214 23.11 -16.02 -0.58
C PRO A 214 22.07 -16.45 -1.62
N LEU A 215 21.14 -15.56 -1.91
CA LEU A 215 20.13 -15.80 -2.91
C LEU A 215 20.56 -15.12 -4.20
N GLU A 216 20.42 -15.86 -5.31
CA GLU A 216 20.74 -15.37 -6.65
C GLU A 216 19.98 -14.08 -6.96
N ASP A 217 20.60 -13.22 -7.78
CA ASP A 217 19.93 -12.06 -8.31
C ASP A 217 18.85 -12.49 -9.31
N TYR A 218 17.77 -11.71 -9.36
CA TYR A 218 16.72 -11.95 -10.34
C TYR A 218 17.26 -11.72 -11.76
N GLY A 219 17.10 -12.72 -12.63
CA GLY A 219 17.53 -12.63 -14.03
C GLY A 219 16.68 -11.64 -14.83
N ASP A 220 15.39 -11.53 -14.51
CA ASP A 220 14.44 -10.67 -15.21
C ASP A 220 13.23 -10.30 -14.33
N GLU A 221 12.31 -9.50 -14.89
CA GLU A 221 11.05 -9.08 -14.24
C GLU A 221 10.13 -10.26 -13.92
N ARG A 222 10.17 -11.31 -14.75
CA ARG A 222 9.38 -12.51 -14.56
C ARG A 222 9.83 -13.26 -13.31
N SER A 223 11.13 -13.39 -13.10
CA SER A 223 11.73 -14.02 -11.93
C SER A 223 11.32 -13.33 -10.62
N LEU A 224 11.18 -11.99 -10.62
CA LEU A 224 10.63 -11.23 -9.50
C LEU A 224 9.18 -11.62 -9.19
N ALA A 225 8.32 -11.67 -10.21
CA ALA A 225 6.92 -12.03 -10.07
C ALA A 225 6.73 -13.49 -9.65
N GLU A 226 7.48 -14.42 -10.25
CA GLU A 226 7.44 -15.85 -9.91
C GLU A 226 7.90 -16.10 -8.47
N ALA A 227 8.92 -15.37 -7.98
CA ALA A 227 9.34 -15.47 -6.59
C ALA A 227 8.26 -15.01 -5.60
N LEU A 228 7.54 -13.93 -5.91
CA LEU A 228 6.38 -13.49 -5.13
C LEU A 228 5.25 -14.54 -5.16
N PHE A 229 4.96 -15.11 -6.31
CA PHE A 229 3.87 -16.07 -6.48
C PHE A 229 4.19 -17.37 -5.74
N ALA A 230 5.41 -17.88 -5.87
CA ALA A 230 5.91 -19.02 -5.10
C ALA A 230 5.83 -18.75 -3.59
N CYS A 231 6.21 -17.54 -3.14
CA CYS A 231 6.04 -17.14 -1.75
C CYS A 231 4.59 -17.22 -1.29
N THR A 232 3.67 -16.65 -2.09
CA THR A 232 2.25 -16.58 -1.76
C THR A 232 1.63 -17.96 -1.67
N LEU A 233 1.95 -18.86 -2.60
CA LEU A 233 1.44 -20.24 -2.61
C LEU A 233 1.85 -21.06 -1.38
N ARG A 234 2.96 -20.73 -0.69
CA ARG A 234 3.31 -21.40 0.58
C ARG A 234 2.27 -21.20 1.68
N TYR A 235 1.43 -20.18 1.54
CA TYR A 235 0.39 -19.83 2.51
C TYR A 235 -1.01 -20.33 2.11
N GLU A 236 -1.12 -21.12 1.05
CA GLU A 236 -2.38 -21.71 0.62
C GLU A 236 -2.98 -22.61 1.71
N GLY A 237 -4.31 -22.48 1.90
CA GLY A 237 -5.08 -23.28 2.84
C GLY A 237 -4.80 -22.98 4.33
N ILE A 238 -3.94 -22.01 4.65
CA ILE A 238 -3.65 -21.61 6.03
C ILE A 238 -4.80 -20.79 6.62
N ARG A 239 -5.22 -21.16 7.83
CA ARG A 239 -6.18 -20.41 8.65
C ARG A 239 -5.44 -19.40 9.51
N TYR A 240 -5.69 -18.12 9.26
CA TYR A 240 -5.25 -17.06 10.15
C TYR A 240 -6.34 -16.76 11.17
N PRO A 241 -6.03 -16.78 12.47
CA PRO A 241 -6.86 -16.14 13.48
C PRO A 241 -7.03 -14.67 13.10
N GLY A 242 -8.23 -14.10 13.26
CA GLY A 242 -8.54 -12.72 12.88
C GLY A 242 -7.63 -11.67 13.54
N PHE A 243 -7.86 -10.40 13.19
CA PHE A 243 -6.96 -9.27 13.49
C PHE A 243 -6.48 -9.20 14.95
N ALA A 244 -7.35 -9.51 15.91
CA ALA A 244 -7.06 -9.44 17.34
C ALA A 244 -6.06 -10.48 17.86
N ALA A 245 -5.90 -11.62 17.18
CA ALA A 245 -5.17 -12.76 17.74
C ALA A 245 -3.75 -12.92 17.17
N ASN A 246 -3.46 -12.59 15.90
CA ASN A 246 -2.18 -12.96 15.27
C ASN A 246 -1.75 -12.12 14.05
N ALA A 247 -1.94 -10.79 14.05
CA ALA A 247 -1.50 -9.92 12.95
C ALA A 247 -0.01 -10.09 12.53
N ALA A 248 0.85 -10.54 13.45
CA ALA A 248 2.27 -10.82 13.18
C ALA A 248 2.54 -12.10 12.36
N ARG A 249 1.55 -12.99 12.16
CA ARG A 249 1.77 -14.31 11.53
C ARG A 249 1.34 -14.40 10.06
N ARG A 250 0.53 -13.47 9.56
CA ARG A 250 0.17 -13.43 8.13
C ARG A 250 1.04 -12.43 7.38
N PRO A 251 1.65 -12.80 6.25
CA PRO A 251 2.35 -11.86 5.39
C PRO A 251 1.40 -10.77 4.87
N ASN A 252 1.92 -9.55 4.74
CA ASN A 252 1.21 -8.49 4.06
C ASN A 252 1.42 -8.63 2.54
N PHE A 253 0.63 -9.50 1.89
CA PHE A 253 0.71 -9.75 0.45
C PHE A 253 0.50 -8.49 -0.40
N THR A 254 -0.28 -7.52 0.09
CA THR A 254 -0.43 -6.23 -0.59
C THR A 254 0.91 -5.50 -0.68
N HIS A 255 1.66 -5.42 0.42
CA HIS A 255 2.99 -4.79 0.42
C HIS A 255 4.01 -5.59 -0.39
N GLN A 256 4.01 -6.92 -0.29
CA GLN A 256 4.90 -7.75 -1.12
C GLN A 256 4.62 -7.52 -2.61
N SER A 257 3.36 -7.55 -3.03
CA SER A 257 2.95 -7.31 -4.43
C SER A 257 3.35 -5.91 -4.91
N THR A 258 3.01 -4.89 -4.13
CA THR A 258 3.33 -3.50 -4.49
C THR A 258 4.83 -3.21 -4.51
N TYR A 259 5.62 -3.84 -3.64
CA TYR A 259 7.07 -3.71 -3.67
C TYR A 259 7.66 -4.44 -4.89
N THR A 260 7.19 -5.65 -5.20
CA THR A 260 7.59 -6.39 -6.40
C THR A 260 7.34 -5.56 -7.67
N ASP A 261 6.13 -5.04 -7.82
CA ASP A 261 5.77 -4.19 -8.96
C ASP A 261 6.58 -2.88 -8.97
N ALA A 262 6.89 -2.29 -7.81
CA ALA A 262 7.73 -1.09 -7.74
C ALA A 262 9.15 -1.31 -8.29
N LEU A 263 9.78 -2.46 -7.99
CA LEU A 263 11.10 -2.79 -8.52
C LEU A 263 11.06 -2.98 -10.04
N ILE A 264 10.02 -3.64 -10.56
CA ILE A 264 9.78 -3.78 -12.00
C ILE A 264 9.55 -2.41 -12.64
N GLN A 265 8.75 -1.54 -12.02
CA GLN A 265 8.50 -0.20 -12.54
C GLN A 265 9.77 0.66 -12.58
N LEU A 266 10.59 0.63 -11.52
CA LEU A 266 11.89 1.32 -11.51
C LEU A 266 12.79 0.81 -12.64
N HIS A 267 12.88 -0.51 -12.82
CA HIS A 267 13.64 -1.12 -13.91
C HIS A 267 13.14 -0.64 -15.29
N ARG A 268 11.83 -0.70 -15.55
CA ARG A 268 11.23 -0.24 -16.82
C ARG A 268 11.37 1.24 -17.09
N MET A 269 11.54 2.06 -16.05
CA MET A 269 11.80 3.49 -16.18
C MET A 269 13.29 3.82 -16.39
N GLY A 270 14.16 2.81 -16.48
CA GLY A 270 15.61 2.98 -16.68
C GLY A 270 16.41 3.08 -15.38
N TYR A 271 15.77 2.97 -14.21
CA TYR A 271 16.46 3.00 -12.90
C TYR A 271 16.96 1.60 -12.50
N HIS A 272 17.72 0.96 -13.40
CA HIS A 272 18.15 -0.44 -13.24
C HIS A 272 18.96 -0.68 -11.96
N ASP A 273 19.88 0.22 -11.60
CA ASP A 273 20.70 0.10 -10.40
C ASP A 273 19.87 0.25 -9.11
N LEU A 274 18.89 1.17 -9.09
CA LEU A 274 17.98 1.31 -7.96
C LEU A 274 17.11 0.06 -7.79
N ALA A 275 16.55 -0.47 -8.87
CA ALA A 275 15.79 -1.71 -8.84
C ALA A 275 16.63 -2.86 -8.28
N ARG A 276 17.86 -3.03 -8.79
CA ARG A 276 18.80 -4.07 -8.34
C ARG A 276 19.14 -3.96 -6.85
N ARG A 277 19.38 -2.74 -6.35
CA ARG A 277 19.62 -2.49 -4.91
C ARG A 277 18.46 -2.98 -4.02
N GLY A 278 17.23 -2.97 -4.54
CA GLY A 278 16.06 -3.49 -3.85
C GLY A 278 15.92 -5.02 -3.86
N HIS A 279 16.66 -5.74 -4.72
CA HIS A 279 16.48 -7.19 -4.88
C HIS A 279 16.77 -7.96 -3.58
N ALA A 280 17.82 -7.61 -2.84
CA ALA A 280 18.15 -8.27 -1.57
C ALA A 280 17.02 -8.14 -0.53
N ALA A 281 16.46 -6.93 -0.39
CA ALA A 281 15.34 -6.66 0.50
C ALA A 281 14.06 -7.38 0.05
N HIS A 282 13.81 -7.44 -1.25
CA HIS A 282 12.69 -8.18 -1.83
C HIS A 282 12.80 -9.68 -1.54
N ARG A 283 13.99 -10.26 -1.77
CA ARG A 283 14.29 -11.67 -1.49
C ARG A 283 14.06 -12.04 -0.04
N ILE A 284 14.49 -11.19 0.88
CA ILE A 284 14.18 -11.33 2.31
C ILE A 284 12.65 -11.36 2.51
N TYR A 285 11.93 -10.44 1.86
CA TYR A 285 10.49 -10.31 2.05
C TYR A 285 9.70 -11.53 1.54
N VAL A 286 10.06 -12.02 0.35
CA VAL A 286 9.39 -13.15 -0.32
C VAL A 286 9.96 -14.52 0.05
N ASN A 287 10.95 -14.61 0.93
CA ASN A 287 11.41 -15.89 1.51
C ASN A 287 10.90 -16.15 2.92
N THR A 288 9.96 -15.33 3.40
CA THR A 288 9.24 -15.62 4.64
C THR A 288 8.40 -16.89 4.49
N ALA A 289 8.54 -17.80 5.46
CA ALA A 289 7.77 -19.05 5.54
C ALA A 289 6.67 -18.94 6.60
N PRO A 290 5.51 -19.59 6.41
CA PRO A 290 4.49 -19.67 7.45
C PRO A 290 5.03 -20.37 8.70
N ALA A 291 4.54 -19.97 9.86
CA ALA A 291 4.78 -20.71 11.09
C ALA A 291 4.18 -22.13 10.99
N LYS A 292 4.93 -23.13 11.46
CA LYS A 292 4.59 -24.55 11.30
C LYS A 292 3.32 -24.98 12.05
N ASP A 293 2.95 -24.24 13.08
CA ASP A 293 1.82 -24.48 13.97
C ASP A 293 0.50 -23.85 13.48
N LEU A 294 0.50 -23.17 12.32
CA LEU A 294 -0.72 -22.55 11.81
C LEU A 294 -1.72 -23.61 11.30
N PRO A 295 -3.01 -23.53 11.70
CA PRO A 295 -4.01 -24.50 11.24
C PRO A 295 -4.19 -24.43 9.73
N ARG A 296 -4.46 -25.57 9.11
CA ARG A 296 -4.68 -25.69 7.65
C ARG A 296 -6.10 -26.18 7.33
N GLY A 297 -6.44 -26.23 6.05
CA GLY A 297 -7.70 -26.78 5.56
C GLY A 297 -8.88 -25.80 5.64
N ARG A 298 -8.64 -24.48 5.53
CA ARG A 298 -9.72 -23.53 5.22
C ARG A 298 -9.98 -23.53 3.72
N PRO A 299 -11.23 -23.72 3.28
CA PRO A 299 -11.57 -23.49 1.89
C PRO A 299 -11.39 -22.00 1.57
N MET A 300 -10.86 -21.72 0.39
CA MET A 300 -10.68 -20.35 -0.06
C MET A 300 -12.03 -19.67 -0.27
N HIS A 301 -12.10 -18.36 0.01
CA HIS A 301 -13.34 -17.62 -0.18
C HIS A 301 -13.73 -17.60 -1.67
N PRO A 302 -14.95 -18.04 -2.06
CA PRO A 302 -15.33 -18.24 -3.47
C PRO A 302 -15.35 -16.93 -4.28
N ARG A 303 -15.53 -15.79 -3.60
CA ARG A 303 -15.49 -14.45 -4.21
C ARG A 303 -14.07 -13.87 -4.34
N ALA A 304 -13.04 -14.53 -3.79
CA ALA A 304 -11.65 -14.08 -3.90
C ALA A 304 -11.12 -14.39 -5.31
N ARG A 305 -11.67 -13.72 -6.32
CA ARG A 305 -11.26 -13.88 -7.72
C ARG A 305 -10.99 -12.51 -8.30
N PHE A 306 -10.02 -12.44 -9.20
CA PHE A 306 -9.63 -11.16 -9.76
C PHE A 306 -10.74 -10.50 -10.57
N ASP A 307 -11.48 -11.27 -11.37
CA ASP A 307 -12.60 -10.76 -12.16
C ASP A 307 -13.73 -10.22 -11.27
N VAL A 308 -13.94 -10.82 -10.08
CA VAL A 308 -14.93 -10.35 -9.11
C VAL A 308 -14.53 -9.01 -8.50
N VAL A 309 -13.28 -8.86 -8.04
CA VAL A 309 -12.81 -7.59 -7.44
C VAL A 309 -12.58 -6.48 -8.49
N MET A 310 -12.46 -6.87 -9.76
CA MET A 310 -12.41 -6.00 -10.92
C MET A 310 -13.76 -5.91 -11.64
N SER A 311 -14.87 -6.01 -10.90
CA SER A 311 -16.21 -5.72 -11.40
C SER A 311 -16.79 -4.50 -10.70
N ALA A 312 -17.61 -3.71 -11.39
CA ALA A 312 -18.29 -2.59 -10.77
C ALA A 312 -19.11 -3.00 -9.53
N ASP A 313 -19.72 -4.20 -9.56
CA ASP A 313 -20.52 -4.72 -8.45
C ASP A 313 -19.73 -4.85 -7.15
N PHE A 314 -18.42 -5.18 -7.22
CA PHE A 314 -17.58 -5.22 -6.03
C PHE A 314 -17.37 -3.83 -5.42
N TRP A 315 -17.18 -2.80 -6.25
CA TRP A 315 -16.93 -1.43 -5.81
C TRP A 315 -18.19 -0.70 -5.35
N GLU A 316 -19.34 -1.07 -5.89
CA GLU A 316 -20.64 -0.50 -5.56
C GLU A 316 -21.35 -1.24 -4.42
N LEU A 317 -20.80 -2.37 -3.95
CA LEU A 317 -21.40 -3.15 -2.87
C LEU A 317 -21.44 -2.34 -1.57
N GLU A 318 -22.64 -2.14 -1.02
CA GLU A 318 -22.86 -1.32 0.17
C GLU A 318 -22.02 -1.80 1.38
N SER A 319 -21.80 -3.10 1.55
CA SER A 319 -20.93 -3.62 2.61
C SER A 319 -19.48 -3.18 2.45
N ASN A 320 -18.97 -3.13 1.22
CA ASN A 320 -17.62 -2.68 0.93
C ASN A 320 -17.49 -1.17 1.14
N ILE A 321 -18.44 -0.39 0.62
CA ILE A 321 -18.50 1.07 0.83
C ILE A 321 -18.53 1.40 2.32
N ARG A 322 -19.38 0.72 3.11
CA ARG A 322 -19.44 0.91 4.57
C ARG A 322 -18.12 0.54 5.25
N ALA A 323 -17.46 -0.54 4.83
CA ALA A 323 -16.16 -0.93 5.39
C ALA A 323 -15.09 0.12 5.08
N TRP A 324 -15.06 0.65 3.86
CA TRP A 324 -14.08 1.65 3.41
C TRP A 324 -14.35 3.05 3.94
N SER A 325 -15.61 3.37 4.27
CA SER A 325 -15.98 4.68 4.81
C SER A 325 -15.71 4.79 6.32
N ALA A 326 -15.54 3.67 7.01
CA ALA A 326 -15.20 3.66 8.44
C ALA A 326 -13.88 4.39 8.71
N ASP A 327 -13.68 4.85 9.94
CA ASP A 327 -12.42 5.48 10.32
C ASP A 327 -11.32 4.44 10.52
N PHE A 328 -10.08 4.80 10.18
CA PHE A 328 -8.92 3.94 10.44
C PHE A 328 -8.80 3.51 11.91
N SER A 329 -9.28 4.32 12.85
CA SER A 329 -9.31 3.97 14.28
C SER A 329 -10.26 2.83 14.61
N ASP A 330 -11.19 2.49 13.71
CA ASP A 330 -11.98 1.28 13.80
C ASP A 330 -11.09 0.07 13.46
N LYS A 331 -10.50 -0.50 14.52
CA LYS A 331 -9.58 -1.63 14.45
C LYS A 331 -10.18 -2.88 13.82
N GLU A 332 -11.51 -2.98 13.75
CA GLU A 332 -12.18 -4.12 13.14
C GLU A 332 -12.29 -3.98 11.62
N ARG A 333 -12.38 -2.75 11.11
CA ARG A 333 -12.67 -2.48 9.69
C ARG A 333 -11.50 -1.91 8.91
N MET A 334 -10.53 -1.31 9.60
CA MET A 334 -9.41 -0.56 9.03
C MET A 334 -9.83 0.62 8.13
N GLY A 335 -11.11 0.80 7.77
CA GLY A 335 -11.65 2.04 7.24
C GLY A 335 -11.11 2.46 5.88
N ASP A 336 -10.91 3.77 5.73
CA ASP A 336 -10.36 4.44 4.54
C ASP A 336 -8.94 4.00 4.17
N TRP A 337 -8.21 3.39 5.11
CA TRP A 337 -6.97 2.69 4.81
C TRP A 337 -7.16 1.51 3.86
N LEU A 338 -8.25 0.76 4.02
CA LEU A 338 -8.50 -0.44 3.24
C LEU A 338 -8.68 -0.08 1.76
N VAL A 339 -9.41 1.00 1.43
CA VAL A 339 -9.59 1.43 0.04
C VAL A 339 -8.27 1.82 -0.61
N GLY A 340 -7.38 2.51 0.12
CA GLY A 340 -6.04 2.83 -0.37
C GLY A 340 -5.19 1.59 -0.64
N HIS A 341 -5.37 0.52 0.15
CA HIS A 341 -4.73 -0.78 -0.07
C HIS A 341 -5.35 -1.58 -1.22
N VAL A 342 -6.65 -1.47 -1.45
CA VAL A 342 -7.32 -2.09 -2.60
C VAL A 342 -6.76 -1.51 -3.89
N PHE A 343 -6.68 -0.19 -4.05
CA PHE A 343 -6.15 0.43 -5.27
C PHE A 343 -4.73 -0.04 -5.61
N LYS A 344 -3.79 0.10 -4.67
CA LYS A 344 -2.39 -0.28 -4.89
C LYS A 344 -2.23 -1.78 -5.10
N GLY A 345 -2.94 -2.59 -4.32
CA GLY A 345 -2.89 -4.05 -4.40
C GLY A 345 -3.40 -4.57 -5.74
N LEU A 346 -4.58 -4.10 -6.17
CA LEU A 346 -5.15 -4.50 -7.46
C LEU A 346 -4.32 -3.98 -8.63
N TYR A 347 -3.80 -2.76 -8.54
CA TYR A 347 -2.91 -2.22 -9.55
C TYR A 347 -1.66 -3.06 -9.76
N ALA A 348 -0.95 -3.38 -8.67
CA ALA A 348 0.24 -4.23 -8.71
C ALA A 348 -0.10 -5.64 -9.22
N LEU A 349 -1.13 -6.28 -8.66
CA LEU A 349 -1.52 -7.65 -9.01
C LEU A 349 -1.93 -7.77 -10.48
N ALA A 350 -2.65 -6.78 -11.02
CA ALA A 350 -3.06 -6.76 -12.43
C ALA A 350 -1.88 -6.77 -13.40
N ARG A 351 -0.76 -6.17 -13.02
CA ARG A 351 0.48 -6.15 -13.80
C ARG A 351 1.29 -7.42 -13.60
N LEU A 352 1.45 -7.85 -12.35
CA LEU A 352 2.24 -9.02 -11.98
C LEU A 352 1.68 -10.30 -12.59
N ARG A 353 0.34 -10.48 -12.66
CA ARG A 353 -0.24 -11.67 -13.29
C ARG A 353 0.17 -11.85 -14.75
N ARG A 354 0.41 -10.74 -15.47
CA ARG A 354 0.73 -10.78 -16.91
C ARG A 354 2.14 -11.31 -17.16
N LEU A 355 2.97 -11.40 -16.10
CA LEU A 355 4.33 -11.91 -16.16
C LEU A 355 4.42 -13.40 -15.83
N VAL A 356 3.38 -13.99 -15.24
CA VAL A 356 3.34 -15.40 -14.84
C VAL A 356 2.43 -16.15 -15.80
N HIS A 357 3.00 -17.11 -16.54
CA HIS A 357 2.29 -17.76 -17.65
C HIS A 357 1.39 -18.93 -17.23
N ASP A 358 1.59 -19.51 -16.04
CA ASP A 358 0.74 -20.58 -15.54
C ASP A 358 -0.59 -20.02 -14.99
N PRO A 359 -1.72 -20.21 -15.71
CA PRO A 359 -3.01 -19.64 -15.30
C PRO A 359 -3.52 -20.24 -13.99
N GLU A 360 -3.15 -21.48 -13.66
CA GLU A 360 -3.58 -22.12 -12.42
C GLU A 360 -2.84 -21.53 -11.21
N THR A 361 -1.53 -21.31 -11.34
CA THR A 361 -0.75 -20.56 -10.35
C THR A 361 -1.30 -19.15 -10.16
N VAL A 362 -1.61 -18.43 -11.24
CA VAL A 362 -2.24 -17.10 -11.16
C VAL A 362 -3.56 -17.15 -10.39
N ARG A 363 -4.45 -18.10 -10.74
CA ARG A 363 -5.75 -18.25 -10.10
C ARG A 363 -5.64 -18.52 -8.59
N ARG A 364 -4.74 -19.41 -8.18
CA ARG A 364 -4.51 -19.74 -6.77
C ARG A 364 -3.93 -18.55 -6.00
N VAL A 365 -2.97 -17.84 -6.58
CA VAL A 365 -2.40 -16.61 -5.98
C VAL A 365 -3.47 -15.53 -5.84
N ASP A 366 -4.29 -15.29 -6.87
CA ASP A 366 -5.41 -14.35 -6.80
C ASP A 366 -6.33 -14.69 -5.62
N GLN A 367 -6.68 -15.96 -5.44
CA GLN A 367 -7.52 -16.39 -4.33
C GLN A 367 -6.88 -16.10 -2.95
N ILE A 368 -5.55 -16.23 -2.79
CA ILE A 368 -4.87 -15.97 -1.52
C ILE A 368 -4.77 -14.46 -1.25
N VAL A 369 -4.35 -13.69 -2.26
CA VAL A 369 -4.10 -12.24 -2.14
C VAL A 369 -5.40 -11.49 -1.94
N LEU A 370 -6.45 -11.86 -2.69
CA LEU A 370 -7.71 -11.11 -2.74
C LEU A 370 -8.66 -11.45 -1.59
N GLU A 371 -8.43 -12.55 -0.87
CA GLU A 371 -9.29 -13.00 0.24
C GLU A 371 -9.56 -11.88 1.24
N ARG A 372 -8.53 -11.07 1.57
CA ARG A 372 -8.65 -9.93 2.50
C ARG A 372 -9.65 -8.85 2.07
N TYR A 373 -9.95 -8.76 0.78
CA TYR A 373 -10.81 -7.71 0.22
C TYR A 373 -12.27 -8.16 0.14
N VAL A 374 -12.52 -9.47 0.25
CA VAL A 374 -13.85 -10.07 0.16
C VAL A 374 -14.30 -10.73 1.46
N ASP A 375 -13.37 -10.98 2.38
CA ASP A 375 -13.62 -11.57 3.68
C ASP A 375 -13.05 -10.68 4.79
N PRO A 376 -13.91 -9.95 5.54
CA PRO A 376 -13.46 -9.06 6.61
C PRO A 376 -12.85 -9.81 7.81
N THR A 377 -13.06 -11.12 7.92
CA THR A 377 -12.43 -11.95 8.97
C THR A 377 -10.95 -12.23 8.67
N VAL A 378 -10.54 -12.01 7.44
CA VAL A 378 -9.20 -12.33 6.93
C VAL A 378 -8.31 -11.10 7.10
N ALA A 379 -7.70 -11.00 8.27
CA ALA A 379 -6.72 -9.95 8.57
C ALA A 379 -5.54 -10.01 7.60
N GLY A 380 -5.13 -8.87 7.05
CA GLY A 380 -4.02 -8.77 6.12
C GLY A 380 -3.15 -7.56 6.39
N GLY A 381 -2.13 -7.76 7.23
CA GLY A 381 -0.90 -7.00 7.18
C GLY A 381 -0.79 -5.69 7.95
#